data_AF-A0AAP8N948-F1
#
_entry.id   AF-A0AAP8N948-F1
#
_cell.length_a   1.000
_cell.length_b   1.000
_cell.length_c   1.000
_cell.angle_alpha   90.00
_cell.angle_beta   90.00
_cell.angle_gamma   90.00
#
_symmetry.space_group_name_H-M   'P 1'
#
loop_
_entity.id
_entity.type
_entity.pdbx_description
1 polymer ?
#
loop_
_entity_poly.entity_id
_entity_poly.type
_entity_poly.pdbx_seq_one_letter_code
_entity_poly.pdbx_strand_id
1 'polypeptide(L)'
;MTWRIAFSGGLDSTVLLHVLAHLAKTESLPALTAIHVHHGLQAAADAWPEHCQSVCDALGVPLEVVRVQVERGASLERAARDARYGAFIAATHAGEVLLTGQHRDDQAETLLF
;
A
#
# COMPACT_ATOMS: atom_id res chain seq x y z
N MET A 1 19.16 3.32 -0.12
CA MET A 1 17.94 3.79 -0.80
C MET A 1 16.98 2.62 -0.80
N THR A 2 15.73 2.82 -0.39
CA THR A 2 14.71 1.76 -0.28
C THR A 2 13.47 2.20 -1.06
N TRP A 3 12.84 1.28 -1.77
CA TRP A 3 11.54 1.51 -2.39
C TRP A 3 10.45 0.87 -1.54
N ARG A 4 9.52 1.68 -1.05
CA ARG A 4 8.31 1.25 -0.34
C ARG A 4 7.17 1.14 -1.33
N ILE A 5 6.46 0.02 -1.32
CA ILE A 5 5.35 -0.25 -2.22
C ILE A 5 4.06 -0.13 -1.41
N ALA A 6 3.19 0.80 -1.76
CA ALA A 6 1.85 0.92 -1.20
C ALA A 6 1.02 -0.29 -1.63
N PHE A 7 0.84 -1.25 -0.73
CA PHE A 7 0.28 -2.55 -1.03
C PHE A 7 -1.07 -2.75 -0.33
N SER A 8 -2.16 -2.67 -1.09
CA SER A 8 -3.51 -2.86 -0.57
C SER A 8 -3.94 -4.32 -0.50
N GLY A 9 -3.22 -5.22 -1.20
CA GLY A 9 -3.67 -6.59 -1.47
C GLY A 9 -4.60 -6.69 -2.68
N GLY A 10 -4.97 -5.56 -3.30
CA GLY A 10 -5.75 -5.54 -4.54
C GLY A 10 -4.90 -5.88 -5.76
N LEU A 11 -5.56 -6.18 -6.88
CA LEU A 11 -4.93 -6.61 -8.15
C LEU A 11 -3.78 -5.70 -8.56
N ASP A 12 -4.00 -4.39 -8.64
CA ASP A 12 -3.01 -3.47 -9.18
C ASP A 12 -1.75 -3.39 -8.33
N SER A 13 -1.93 -3.31 -7.00
CA SER A 13 -0.83 -3.29 -6.05
C SER A 13 -0.08 -4.63 -6.02
N THR A 14 -0.78 -5.73 -6.27
CA THR A 14 -0.20 -7.08 -6.40
C THR A 14 0.64 -7.20 -7.67
N VAL A 15 0.15 -6.72 -8.81
CA VAL A 15 0.91 -6.70 -10.07
C VAL A 15 2.15 -5.84 -9.93
N LEU A 16 2.04 -4.64 -9.34
CA LEU A 16 3.20 -3.78 -9.09
C LEU A 16 4.25 -4.47 -8.22
N LEU A 17 3.83 -5.09 -7.11
CA LEU A 17 4.71 -5.83 -6.21
C LEU A 17 5.41 -6.98 -6.94
N HIS A 18 4.66 -7.77 -7.73
CA HIS A 18 5.21 -8.88 -8.52
C HIS A 18 6.24 -8.43 -9.55
N VAL A 19 5.95 -7.36 -10.30
CA VAL A 19 6.85 -6.83 -11.32
C VAL A 19 8.15 -6.34 -10.69
N LEU A 20 8.08 -5.57 -9.60
CA LEU A 20 9.26 -5.08 -8.90
C LEU A 20 10.07 -6.21 -8.26
N ALA A 21 9.42 -7.16 -7.60
CA ALA A 21 10.08 -8.32 -7.00
C ALA A 21 10.76 -9.22 -8.05
N HIS A 22 10.18 -9.32 -9.26
CA HIS A 22 10.80 -10.05 -10.37
C HIS A 22 12.00 -9.29 -10.93
N LEU A 23 11.84 -7.99 -11.21
CA LEU A 23 12.91 -7.15 -11.73
C LEU A 23 14.10 -7.07 -10.76
N ALA A 24 13.86 -7.05 -9.45
CA ALA A 24 14.93 -7.05 -8.45
C ALA A 24 15.83 -8.30 -8.50
N LYS A 25 15.41 -9.38 -9.19
CA LYS A 25 16.22 -10.58 -9.40
C LYS A 25 17.16 -10.46 -10.60
N THR A 26 16.84 -9.62 -11.57
CA THR A 26 17.59 -9.47 -12.83
C THR A 26 18.33 -8.14 -12.93
N GLU A 27 17.81 -7.11 -12.26
CA GLU A 27 18.30 -5.74 -12.31
C GLU A 27 18.80 -5.28 -10.94
N SER A 28 19.71 -4.31 -10.94
CA SER A 28 20.21 -3.68 -9.72
C SER A 28 19.20 -2.66 -9.19
N LEU A 29 18.13 -3.13 -8.56
CA LEU A 29 17.14 -2.26 -7.90
C LEU A 29 17.51 -1.97 -6.43
N PRO A 30 17.04 -0.84 -5.88
CA PRO A 30 17.03 -0.60 -4.43
C PRO A 30 16.27 -1.70 -3.67
N ALA A 31 16.54 -1.83 -2.37
CA ALA A 31 15.81 -2.78 -1.53
C ALA A 31 14.31 -2.49 -1.55
N LEU A 32 13.49 -3.53 -1.69
CA LEU A 32 12.04 -3.43 -1.73
C LEU A 32 11.44 -3.71 -0.34
N THR A 33 10.44 -2.95 0.04
CA THR A 33 9.55 -3.25 1.18
C THR A 33 8.12 -2.89 0.79
N ALA A 34 7.14 -3.61 1.31
CA ALA A 34 5.72 -3.32 1.14
C ALA A 34 5.17 -2.66 2.41
N ILE A 35 4.18 -1.79 2.23
CA ILE A 35 3.39 -1.21 3.33
C ILE A 35 1.90 -1.39 3.06
N HIS A 36 1.23 -2.07 3.98
CA HIS A 36 -0.22 -2.24 3.99
C HIS A 36 -0.84 -1.37 5.08
N VAL A 37 -1.83 -0.54 4.70
CA VAL A 37 -2.56 0.29 5.66
C VAL A 37 -3.94 -0.31 5.92
N HIS A 38 -4.15 -0.79 7.14
CA HIS A 38 -5.44 -1.29 7.59
C HIS A 38 -6.21 -0.20 8.32
N HIS A 39 -7.33 0.24 7.74
CA HIS A 39 -8.15 1.34 8.28
C HIS A 39 -9.23 0.86 9.27
N GLY A 40 -9.40 -0.46 9.47
CA GLY A 40 -10.32 -1.01 10.46
C GLY A 40 -11.81 -0.71 10.24
N LEU A 41 -12.19 -0.26 9.04
CA LEU A 41 -13.58 0.17 8.76
C LEU A 41 -14.52 -0.99 8.43
N GLN A 42 -13.98 -2.09 7.89
CA GLN A 42 -14.76 -3.25 7.49
C GLN A 42 -14.23 -4.49 8.22
N ALA A 43 -15.10 -5.25 8.87
CA ALA A 43 -14.70 -6.51 9.53
C ALA A 43 -14.17 -7.54 8.52
N ALA A 44 -14.67 -7.51 7.28
CA ALA A 44 -14.13 -8.33 6.18
C ALA A 44 -12.67 -7.97 5.83
N ALA A 45 -12.19 -6.79 6.25
CA ALA A 45 -10.82 -6.35 6.02
C ALA A 45 -9.81 -7.00 7.01
N ASP A 46 -10.26 -7.69 8.05
CA ASP A 46 -9.34 -8.29 9.04
C ASP A 46 -8.54 -9.48 8.50
N ALA A 47 -9.01 -10.13 7.43
CA ALA A 47 -8.26 -11.17 6.73
C ALA A 47 -7.21 -10.61 5.73
N TRP A 48 -7.26 -9.31 5.43
CA TRP A 48 -6.40 -8.70 4.42
C TRP A 48 -4.94 -8.58 4.85
N PRO A 49 -4.61 -8.24 6.11
CA PRO A 49 -3.24 -8.29 6.59
C PRO A 49 -2.59 -9.66 6.38
N GLU A 50 -3.32 -10.76 6.66
CA GLU A 50 -2.83 -12.13 6.47
C GLU A 50 -2.62 -12.46 4.99
N HIS A 51 -3.58 -12.08 4.14
CA HIS A 51 -3.44 -12.21 2.69
C HIS A 51 -2.20 -11.46 2.17
N CYS A 52 -2.05 -10.19 2.55
CA CYS A 52 -0.92 -9.36 2.16
C CYS A 52 0.40 -9.96 2.63
N GLN A 53 0.46 -10.46 3.86
CA GLN A 53 1.65 -11.11 4.41
C GLN A 53 2.02 -12.34 3.59
N SER A 54 1.05 -13.20 3.28
CA SER A 54 1.29 -14.41 2.47
C SER A 54 1.85 -14.08 1.08
N VAL A 55 1.36 -13.03 0.42
CA VAL A 55 1.87 -12.59 -0.89
C VAL A 55 3.30 -12.08 -0.77
N CYS A 56 3.58 -11.26 0.24
CA CYS A 56 4.90 -10.69 0.49
C CYS A 56 5.94 -11.76 0.83
N ASP A 57 5.57 -12.74 1.66
CA ASP A 57 6.41 -13.88 2.02
C ASP A 57 6.77 -14.72 0.79
N ALA A 58 5.79 -15.01 -0.08
CA ALA A 58 6.01 -15.76 -1.31
C ALA A 58 6.98 -15.04 -2.29
N LEU A 59 7.04 -13.71 -2.22
CA LEU A 59 7.91 -12.88 -3.06
C LEU A 59 9.24 -12.52 -2.38
N GLY A 60 9.41 -12.84 -1.09
CA GLY A 60 10.58 -12.46 -0.31
C GLY A 60 10.70 -10.96 -0.06
N VAL A 61 9.56 -10.25 -0.01
CA VAL A 61 9.52 -8.80 0.25
C VAL A 61 9.04 -8.56 1.68
N PRO A 62 9.77 -7.80 2.52
CA PRO A 62 9.29 -7.43 3.85
C PRO A 62 7.96 -6.66 3.77
N LEU A 63 7.04 -6.95 4.69
CA LEU A 63 5.77 -6.23 4.80
C LEU A 63 5.69 -5.49 6.14
N GLU A 64 5.37 -4.20 6.08
CA GLU A 64 4.92 -3.42 7.22
C GLU A 64 3.39 -3.27 7.19
N VAL A 65 2.72 -3.69 8.26
CA VAL A 65 1.28 -3.48 8.41
C VAL A 65 1.04 -2.35 9.39
N VAL A 66 0.51 -1.23 8.88
CA VAL A 66 0.17 -0.05 9.69
C VAL A 66 -1.34 -0.03 9.91
N ARG A 67 -1.75 -0.09 11.18
CA ARG A 67 -3.16 0.12 11.56
C ARG A 67 -3.41 1.59 11.82
N VAL A 68 -4.40 2.15 11.13
CA VAL A 68 -4.85 3.54 11.34
C VAL A 68 -6.26 3.57 11.89
N GLN A 69 -6.55 4.59 12.70
CA GLN A 69 -7.90 4.88 13.17
C GLN A 69 -8.51 5.93 12.24
N VAL A 70 -9.69 5.64 11.73
CA VAL A 70 -10.45 6.57 10.89
C VAL A 70 -11.70 6.97 11.66
N GLU A 71 -11.81 8.25 12.00
CA GLU A 71 -13.00 8.78 12.63
C GLU A 71 -14.19 8.72 11.66
N ARG A 72 -15.32 8.21 12.16
CA ARG A 72 -16.55 8.13 11.36
C ARG A 72 -17.18 9.51 11.29
N GLY A 73 -17.28 10.06 10.08
CA GLY A 73 -17.88 11.36 9.82
C GLY A 73 -18.50 11.44 8.43
N ALA A 74 -18.98 12.62 8.05
CA ALA A 74 -19.71 12.85 6.80
C ALA A 74 -18.91 12.47 5.53
N SER A 75 -17.57 12.40 5.60
CA SER A 75 -16.71 11.96 4.51
C SER A 75 -15.73 10.86 4.96
N LEU A 76 -16.27 9.67 5.19
CA LEU A 76 -15.50 8.50 5.65
C LEU A 76 -14.37 8.13 4.68
N GLU A 77 -14.61 8.23 3.38
CA GLU A 77 -13.64 7.94 2.34
C GLU A 77 -12.46 8.90 2.35
N ARG A 78 -12.72 10.21 2.45
CA ARG A 78 -11.68 11.24 2.62
C ARG A 78 -10.89 10.98 3.90
N ALA A 79 -11.55 10.70 5.02
CA ALA A 79 -10.88 10.43 6.29
C ALA A 79 -9.97 9.19 6.20
N ALA A 80 -10.43 8.12 5.52
CA ALA A 80 -9.61 6.94 5.27
C ALA A 80 -8.43 7.23 4.34
N ARG A 81 -8.65 8.05 3.30
CA ARG A 81 -7.60 8.51 2.40
C ARG A 81 -6.53 9.30 3.14
N ASP A 82 -6.93 10.29 3.94
CA ASP A 82 -6.02 11.14 4.71
C ASP A 82 -5.23 10.32 5.73
N ALA A 83 -5.88 9.40 6.46
CA ALA A 83 -5.22 8.49 7.38
C ALA A 83 -4.19 7.60 6.67
N ARG A 84 -4.53 7.10 5.47
CA ARG A 84 -3.62 6.30 4.64
C ARG A 84 -2.39 7.09 4.18
N TYR A 85 -2.58 8.30 3.68
CA TYR A 85 -1.44 9.16 3.29
C TYR A 85 -0.60 9.55 4.50
N GLY A 86 -1.22 9.81 5.65
CA GLY A 86 -0.50 10.05 6.91
C GLY A 86 0.40 8.89 7.30
N ALA A 87 -0.10 7.65 7.21
CA ALA A 87 0.69 6.44 7.44
C ALA A 87 1.85 6.31 6.46
N PHE A 88 1.62 6.55 5.17
CA PHE A 88 2.70 6.49 4.17
C PHE A 88 3.79 7.54 4.41
N ILE A 89 3.41 8.77 4.75
CA ILE A 89 4.36 9.84 5.07
C ILE A 89 5.18 9.47 6.32
N ALA A 90 4.53 8.94 7.35
CA ALA A 90 5.21 8.54 8.60
C ALA A 90 6.19 7.37 8.38
N ALA A 91 5.85 6.43 7.50
CA ALA A 91 6.66 5.25 7.23
C ALA A 91 7.76 5.47 6.18
N THR A 92 7.72 6.57 5.41
CA THR A 92 8.69 6.84 4.34
C THR A 92 9.75 7.81 4.83
N HIS A 93 11.01 7.36 4.88
CA HIS A 93 12.12 8.19 5.36
C HIS A 93 12.80 8.99 4.25
N ALA A 94 13.65 9.95 4.64
CA ALA A 94 14.44 10.73 3.70
C ALA A 94 15.32 9.83 2.84
N GLY A 95 15.23 9.96 1.51
CA GLY A 95 15.94 9.11 0.56
C GLY A 95 15.26 7.77 0.29
N GLU A 96 14.04 7.53 0.77
CA GLU A 96 13.18 6.44 0.32
C GLU A 96 12.18 6.93 -0.73
N VAL A 97 11.68 6.00 -1.54
CA VAL A 97 10.67 6.29 -2.58
C VAL A 97 9.43 5.46 -2.29
N LEU A 98 8.27 6.11 -2.25
CA LEU A 98 6.98 5.43 -2.19
C LEU A 98 6.43 5.22 -3.61
N LEU A 99 6.11 3.98 -3.94
CA LEU A 99 5.51 3.57 -5.21
C LEU A 99 4.05 3.16 -4.97
N THR A 100 3.12 3.71 -5.75
CA THR A 100 1.70 3.40 -5.65
C THR A 100 1.20 2.72 -6.93
N GLY A 101 0.35 1.71 -6.79
CA GLY A 101 -0.22 0.96 -7.92
C GLY A 101 -1.51 1.55 -8.47
N GLN A 102 -1.66 2.88 -8.50
CA GLN A 102 -2.93 3.50 -8.90
C GLN A 102 -3.18 3.29 -10.41
N HIS A 103 -4.17 2.44 -10.75
CA HIS A 103 -4.74 2.43 -12.10
C HIS A 103 -5.80 3.52 -12.25
N ARG A 104 -6.16 3.76 -13.52
CA ARG A 104 -7.03 4.83 -14.05
C ARG A 104 -8.36 5.08 -13.30
N ASP A 105 -8.84 4.18 -12.44
CA ASP A 105 -10.10 4.38 -11.71
C ASP A 105 -9.97 5.37 -10.53
N ASP A 106 -8.77 5.55 -9.96
CA ASP A 106 -8.52 6.59 -8.93
C ASP A 106 -8.55 8.03 -9.52
N GLN A 107 -8.55 8.18 -10.85
CA GLN A 107 -8.68 9.47 -11.53
C GLN A 107 -10.15 9.86 -11.79
N ALA A 108 -11.09 8.90 -11.77
CA ALA A 108 -12.51 9.20 -11.97
C ALA A 108 -13.12 9.98 -10.79
N GLU A 109 -12.59 9.79 -9.57
CA GLU A 109 -12.98 10.57 -8.39
C GLU A 109 -12.46 12.02 -8.40
N THR A 110 -11.46 12.34 -9.23
CA THR A 110 -10.93 13.72 -9.32
C THR A 110 -11.76 14.60 -10.27
N LEU A 111 -12.68 14.01 -11.05
CA LEU A 111 -13.49 14.71 -12.06
C LEU A 111 -14.96 14.92 -11.68
N LEU A 112 -15.43 14.39 -10.54
CA LEU A 112 -16.82 14.49 -10.08
C LEU A 112 -16.98 15.21 -8.72
N PHE A 113 -16.15 16.23 -8.46
CA PHE A 113 -16.41 17.25 -7.43
C PHE A 113 -16.52 18.63 -8.08
#